data_AF-A0A3D8TRL4-F1
#
_entry.id   AF-A0A3D8TRL4-F1
#
_cell.length_a   1.000
_cell.length_b   1.000
_cell.length_c   1.000
_cell.angle_alpha   90.00
_cell.angle_beta   90.00
_cell.angle_gamma   90.00
#
_symmetry.space_group_name_H-M   'P 1'
#
loop_
_entity.id
_entity.type
_entity.pdbx_description
1 polymer ?
#
loop_
_entity_poly.entity_id
_entity_poly.type
_entity_poly.pdbx_seq_one_letter_code
_entity_poly.pdbx_strand_id
1 'polypeptide(L)'
;MSKKTCNQELTTYNQLLIQKENEMDQLEEDQKKVEKALYQLDEDLRSGFQRLKELNEGNDKELQNEIFRMQQKNDDQERRFRQTIQDTQKEFTQVFQKEIRRVDDEREELHKKRGEIPWD
;
A
#
# COMPACT_ATOMS: atom_id res chain seq x y z
N MET A 1 -19.64 7.56 41.76
CA MET A 1 -20.33 7.34 40.47
C MET A 1 -21.31 6.18 40.62
N SER A 2 -22.38 6.13 39.82
CA SER A 2 -23.30 4.98 39.85
C SER A 2 -22.72 3.82 39.06
N LYS A 3 -22.83 2.57 39.55
CA LYS A 3 -22.44 1.33 38.84
C LYS A 3 -22.94 1.27 37.40
N LYS A 4 -24.12 1.84 37.14
CA LYS A 4 -24.72 1.91 35.79
C LYS A 4 -23.92 2.78 34.84
N THR A 5 -23.34 3.88 35.33
CA THR A 5 -22.51 4.80 34.54
C THR A 5 -21.16 4.19 34.21
N CYS A 6 -20.52 3.52 35.18
CA CYS A 6 -19.26 2.79 34.96
C CYS A 6 -19.40 1.68 33.90
N ASN A 7 -20.45 0.86 33.99
CA ASN A 7 -20.72 -0.18 32.99
C ASN A 7 -21.00 0.37 31.59
N GLN A 8 -21.63 1.54 31.49
CA GLN A 8 -21.86 2.21 30.21
C GLN A 8 -20.54 2.70 29.60
N GLU A 9 -19.68 3.34 30.39
CA GLU A 9 -18.37 3.80 29.94
C GLU A 9 -17.47 2.64 29.50
N LEU A 10 -17.40 1.55 30.27
CA LEU A 10 -16.67 0.33 29.89
C LEU A 10 -17.16 -0.24 28.55
N THR A 11 -18.48 -0.27 28.34
CA THR A 11 -19.07 -0.76 27.10
C THR A 11 -18.69 0.14 25.92
N THR A 12 -18.71 1.46 26.10
CA THR A 12 -18.30 2.42 25.07
C THR A 12 -16.83 2.25 24.70
N TYR A 13 -15.91 2.15 25.66
CA TYR A 13 -14.50 1.94 25.36
C TYR A 13 -14.23 0.59 24.67
N ASN A 14 -14.93 -0.48 25.07
CA ASN A 14 -14.82 -1.76 24.37
C ASN A 14 -15.27 -1.66 22.91
N GLN A 15 -16.36 -0.94 22.63
CA GLN A 15 -16.83 -0.71 21.26
C GLN A 15 -15.82 0.09 20.44
N LEU A 16 -15.23 1.14 21.03
CA LEU A 16 -14.20 1.95 20.37
C LEU A 16 -12.93 1.12 20.08
N LEU A 17 -12.52 0.25 21.00
CA LEU A 17 -11.38 -0.65 20.80
C LEU A 17 -11.64 -1.62 19.64
N ILE A 18 -12.82 -2.25 19.59
CA ILE A 18 -13.20 -3.13 18.49
C ILE A 18 -13.22 -2.35 17.15
N GLN A 19 -13.69 -1.11 17.15
CA GLN A 19 -13.64 -0.28 15.94
C GLN A 19 -12.21 -0.03 15.46
N LYS A 20 -11.28 0.24 16.38
CA LYS A 20 -9.85 0.44 16.05
C LYS A 20 -9.16 -0.82 15.57
N GLU A 21 -9.49 -1.97 16.15
CA GLU A 21 -9.01 -3.28 15.67
C GLU A 21 -9.48 -3.53 14.23
N ASN A 22 -10.76 -3.31 13.94
CA ASN A 22 -11.28 -3.45 12.58
C ASN A 22 -10.66 -2.44 11.59
N GLU A 23 -10.42 -1.19 12.01
CA GLU A 23 -9.76 -0.17 11.19
C GLU A 23 -8.34 -0.61 10.81
N MET A 24 -7.61 -1.18 11.76
CA MET A 24 -6.25 -1.68 11.56
C MET A 24 -6.22 -2.91 10.64
N ASP A 25 -7.13 -3.86 10.84
CA ASP A 25 -7.27 -5.02 9.94
C ASP A 25 -7.57 -4.58 8.50
N GLN A 26 -8.43 -3.58 8.32
CA GLN A 26 -8.76 -3.04 7.00
C GLN A 26 -7.55 -2.34 6.36
N LEU A 27 -6.79 -1.55 7.13
CA LEU A 27 -5.57 -0.89 6.64
C LEU A 27 -4.52 -1.91 6.19
N GLU A 28 -4.33 -3.00 6.93
CA GLU A 28 -3.43 -4.07 6.52
C GLU A 28 -3.90 -4.78 5.24
N GLU A 29 -5.21 -5.01 5.11
CA GLU A 29 -5.77 -5.62 3.91
C GLU A 29 -5.59 -4.72 2.69
N ASP A 30 -5.85 -3.41 2.85
CA ASP A 30 -5.71 -2.44 1.78
C ASP A 30 -4.25 -2.24 1.38
N GLN A 31 -3.33 -2.24 2.35
CA GLN A 31 -1.89 -2.26 2.07
C GLN A 31 -1.53 -3.45 1.17
N LYS A 32 -1.97 -4.67 1.53
CA LYS A 32 -1.70 -5.89 0.73
C LYS A 32 -2.31 -5.81 -0.67
N LYS A 33 -3.51 -5.25 -0.81
CA LYS A 33 -4.17 -5.04 -2.11
C LYS A 33 -3.34 -4.10 -2.99
N VAL A 34 -2.88 -2.97 -2.44
CA VAL A 34 -2.05 -2.00 -3.17
C VAL A 34 -0.70 -2.59 -3.56
N GLU A 35 -0.02 -3.27 -2.64
CA GLU A 35 1.26 -3.94 -2.92
C GLU A 35 1.13 -4.98 -4.03
N LYS A 36 0.06 -5.79 -4.00
CA LYS A 36 -0.23 -6.77 -5.06
C LYS A 36 -0.49 -6.09 -6.41
N ALA A 37 -1.25 -4.99 -6.43
CA ALA A 37 -1.54 -4.26 -7.66
C ALA A 37 -0.26 -3.65 -8.27
N LEU A 38 0.62 -3.07 -7.44
CA LEU A 38 1.91 -2.54 -7.88
C LEU A 38 2.83 -3.65 -8.42
N TYR A 39 2.88 -4.80 -7.76
CA TYR A 39 3.64 -5.95 -8.24
C TYR A 39 3.14 -6.44 -9.60
N GLN A 40 1.81 -6.57 -9.77
CA GLN A 40 1.23 -6.98 -11.04
C GLN A 40 1.55 -5.98 -12.15
N LEU A 41 1.47 -4.68 -11.86
CA LEU A 41 1.81 -3.63 -12.81
C LEU A 41 3.27 -3.70 -13.27
N ASP A 42 4.21 -3.95 -12.35
CA ASP A 42 5.64 -4.10 -12.69
C ASP A 42 5.87 -5.31 -13.62
N GLU A 43 5.26 -6.45 -13.31
CA GLU A 43 5.34 -7.66 -14.14
C GLU A 43 4.70 -7.46 -15.52
N ASP A 44 3.53 -6.82 -15.60
CA ASP A 44 2.85 -6.52 -16.86
C ASP A 44 3.69 -5.59 -17.74
N LEU A 45 4.31 -4.57 -17.14
CA LEU A 45 5.20 -3.65 -17.86
C LEU A 45 6.45 -4.35 -18.36
N ARG A 46 7.10 -5.16 -17.51
CA ARG A 46 8.29 -5.92 -17.87
C ARG A 46 8.01 -6.86 -19.03
N SER A 47 6.89 -7.59 -18.97
CA SER A 47 6.43 -8.46 -20.05
C SER A 47 6.14 -7.67 -21.34
N GLY A 48 5.46 -6.52 -21.21
CA GLY A 48 5.16 -5.64 -22.34
C GLY A 48 6.41 -5.11 -23.05
N PHE A 49 7.41 -4.61 -22.31
CA PHE A 49 8.66 -4.13 -22.86
C PHE A 49 9.49 -5.26 -23.49
N GLN A 50 9.51 -6.44 -22.88
CA GLN A 50 10.15 -7.61 -23.46
C GLN A 50 9.53 -7.99 -24.80
N ARG A 51 8.19 -8.00 -24.90
CA ARG A 51 7.49 -8.28 -26.16
C ARG A 51 7.75 -7.20 -27.22
N LEU A 52 7.85 -5.92 -26.83
CA LEU A 52 8.23 -4.85 -27.76
C LEU A 52 9.64 -5.06 -28.33
N LYS A 53 10.57 -5.54 -27.52
CA LYS A 53 11.92 -5.87 -27.96
C LYS A 53 11.92 -7.03 -28.97
N GLU A 54 11.20 -8.10 -28.69
CA GLU A 54 11.06 -9.24 -29.60
C GLU A 54 10.46 -8.83 -30.95
N LEU A 55 9.45 -7.96 -30.96
CA LEU A 55 8.85 -7.43 -32.19
C LEU A 55 9.82 -6.56 -32.99
N ASN A 56 10.65 -5.76 -32.31
CA ASN A 56 11.65 -4.92 -32.96
C ASN A 56 12.81 -5.73 -33.57
N GLU A 57 13.19 -6.85 -32.95
CA GLU A 57 14.23 -7.76 -33.46
C GLU A 57 13.78 -8.52 -34.73
N GLY A 58 12.47 -8.70 -34.93
CA GLY A 58 11.90 -9.37 -36.10
C GLY A 58 11.77 -8.53 -37.38
N ASN A 59 12.13 -7.23 -37.36
CA ASN A 59 11.98 -6.34 -38.51
C ASN A 59 13.24 -6.22 -39.38
N ASP A 60 13.02 -6.10 -40.69
CA ASP A 60 14.03 -6.19 -41.75
C ASP A 60 15.19 -5.17 -41.65
N LYS A 61 16.36 -5.57 -42.17
CA LYS A 61 17.65 -4.84 -42.08
C LYS A 61 17.62 -3.40 -42.63
N GLU A 62 16.64 -3.06 -43.46
CA GLU A 62 16.52 -1.75 -44.12
C GLU A 62 16.07 -0.62 -43.17
N LEU A 63 15.51 -0.96 -42.00
CA LEU A 63 15.00 -0.02 -40.99
C LEU A 63 15.85 0.06 -39.71
N GLN A 64 17.06 -0.51 -39.69
CA GLN A 64 17.87 -0.68 -38.48
C GLN A 64 18.07 0.61 -37.65
N ASN A 65 18.26 1.77 -38.29
CA ASN A 65 18.48 3.02 -37.57
C ASN A 65 17.20 3.53 -36.86
N GLU A 66 16.02 3.35 -37.46
CA GLU A 66 14.76 3.70 -36.81
C GLU A 66 14.41 2.72 -35.70
N ILE A 67 14.63 1.42 -35.93
CA ILE A 67 14.44 0.37 -34.93
C ILE A 67 15.34 0.63 -33.72
N PHE A 68 16.61 0.96 -33.94
CA PHE A 68 17.54 1.28 -32.84
C PHE A 68 17.08 2.49 -32.02
N ARG A 69 16.62 3.56 -32.68
CA ARG A 69 16.07 4.74 -31.98
C ARG A 69 14.80 4.41 -31.20
N MET A 70 13.91 3.59 -31.76
CA MET A 70 12.70 3.13 -31.07
C MET A 70 13.04 2.25 -29.87
N GLN A 71 14.01 1.34 -30.02
CA GLN A 71 14.49 0.49 -28.94
C GLN A 71 15.05 1.33 -27.78
N GLN A 72 15.92 2.30 -28.07
CA GLN A 72 16.48 3.18 -27.05
C GLN A 72 15.39 3.98 -26.31
N LYS A 73 14.37 4.46 -27.04
CA LYS A 73 13.23 5.15 -26.44
C LYS A 73 12.42 4.22 -25.53
N ASN A 74 12.19 2.97 -25.96
CA ASN A 74 11.48 1.97 -25.15
C ASN A 74 12.27 1.65 -23.88
N ASP A 75 13.58 1.43 -23.97
CA ASP A 75 14.45 1.16 -22.82
C ASP A 75 14.45 2.34 -21.82
N ASP A 76 14.46 3.58 -22.32
CA ASP A 76 14.36 4.78 -21.49
C ASP A 76 12.99 4.92 -20.81
N GLN A 77 11.93 4.56 -21.52
CA GLN A 77 10.58 4.51 -20.95
C GLN A 77 10.48 3.44 -19.86
N GLU A 78 10.97 2.23 -20.13
CA GLU A 78 11.00 1.13 -19.15
C GLU A 78 11.73 1.55 -17.87
N ARG A 79 12.92 2.16 -18.00
CA ARG A 79 13.67 2.66 -16.85
C ARG A 79 12.89 3.68 -16.03
N ARG A 80 12.23 4.64 -16.69
CA ARG A 80 11.41 5.66 -16.01
C ARG A 80 10.21 5.03 -15.30
N PHE A 81 9.51 4.10 -15.94
CA PHE A 81 8.37 3.43 -15.33
C PHE A 81 8.79 2.62 -14.10
N ARG A 82 9.87 1.84 -14.18
CA ARG A 82 10.40 1.09 -13.03
C ARG A 82 10.74 2.02 -11.87
N GLN A 83 11.41 3.14 -12.15
CA GLN A 83 11.74 4.14 -11.13
C GLN A 83 10.47 4.71 -10.49
N THR A 84 9.48 5.12 -11.28
CA THR A 84 8.22 5.64 -10.78
C THR A 84 7.49 4.62 -9.89
N ILE A 85 7.46 3.34 -10.28
CA ILE A 85 6.82 2.28 -9.49
C ILE A 85 7.54 2.11 -8.15
N GLN A 86 8.87 2.09 -8.15
CA GLN A 86 9.65 1.97 -6.91
C GLN A 86 9.44 3.16 -5.98
N ASP A 87 9.44 4.38 -6.52
CA ASP A 87 9.21 5.59 -5.75
C ASP A 87 7.79 5.62 -5.17
N THR A 88 6.80 5.26 -5.99
CA THR A 88 5.39 5.16 -5.57
C THR A 88 5.20 4.09 -4.49
N GLN A 89 5.82 2.92 -4.65
CA GLN A 89 5.76 1.85 -3.65
C GLN A 89 6.35 2.31 -2.31
N LYS A 90 7.48 3.01 -2.34
CA LYS A 90 8.11 3.57 -1.14
C LYS A 90 7.21 4.59 -0.46
N GLU A 91 6.57 5.48 -1.22
CA GLU A 91 5.63 6.46 -0.69
C GLU A 91 4.43 5.78 -0.03
N PHE A 92 3.80 4.81 -0.70
CA PHE A 92 2.69 4.05 -0.12
C PHE A 92 3.09 3.33 1.16
N THR A 93 4.22 2.63 1.17
CA THR A 93 4.70 1.94 2.37
C THR A 93 4.88 2.92 3.53
N GLN A 94 5.41 4.12 3.29
CA GLN A 94 5.56 5.13 4.34
C GLN A 94 4.21 5.64 4.86
N VAL A 95 3.25 5.90 3.97
CA VAL A 95 1.91 6.35 4.35
C VAL A 95 1.19 5.30 5.18
N PHE A 96 1.16 4.04 4.73
CA PHE A 96 0.53 2.95 5.48
C PHE A 96 1.21 2.72 6.84
N GLN A 97 2.54 2.73 6.90
CA GLN A 97 3.25 2.60 8.19
C GLN A 97 2.90 3.71 9.17
N LYS A 98 2.78 4.95 8.69
CA LYS A 98 2.39 6.08 9.52
C LYS A 98 0.96 5.92 10.04
N GLU A 99 0.05 5.47 9.17
CA GLU A 99 -1.36 5.32 9.51
C GLU A 99 -1.60 4.16 10.48
N ILE A 100 -0.95 3.03 10.26
CA ILE A 100 -1.00 1.88 11.19
C ILE A 100 -0.50 2.29 12.58
N ARG A 101 0.63 3.02 12.65
CA ARG A 101 1.13 3.54 13.94
C ARG A 101 0.15 4.49 14.61
N ARG A 102 -0.47 5.39 13.85
CA ARG A 102 -1.49 6.31 14.37
C ARG A 102 -2.66 5.55 15.00
N VAL A 103 -3.18 4.54 14.30
CA VAL A 103 -4.29 3.73 14.81
C VAL A 103 -3.88 2.91 16.04
N ASP A 104 -2.64 2.39 16.07
CA ASP A 104 -2.10 1.65 17.21
C ASP A 104 -1.92 2.55 18.45
N ASP A 105 -1.39 3.77 18.27
CA ASP A 105 -1.27 4.77 19.34
C ASP A 105 -2.64 5.14 19.91
N GLU A 106 -3.64 5.37 19.05
CA GLU A 106 -5.03 5.64 19.44
C GLU A 106 -5.65 4.46 20.22
N ARG A 107 -5.37 3.24 19.78
CA ARG A 107 -5.81 2.01 20.47
C ARG A 107 -5.17 1.89 21.84
N GLU A 108 -3.88 2.16 21.97
CA GLU A 108 -3.16 2.12 23.25
C GLU A 108 -3.72 3.16 24.24
N GLU A 109 -4.03 4.37 23.76
CA GLU A 109 -4.70 5.38 24.57
C GLU A 109 -6.08 4.94 25.07
N LEU A 110 -6.88 4.28 24.22
CA LEU A 110 -8.18 3.76 24.62
C LEU A 110 -8.04 2.66 25.67
N HIS A 111 -7.03 1.80 25.56
CA HIS A 111 -6.73 0.81 26.59
C HIS A 111 -6.36 1.46 27.94
N LYS A 112 -5.53 2.52 27.92
CA LYS A 112 -5.18 3.28 29.12
C LYS A 112 -6.43 3.90 29.77
N LYS A 113 -7.23 4.63 28.99
CA LYS A 113 -8.47 5.27 29.45
C LYS A 113 -9.48 4.25 29.99
N ARG A 114 -9.62 3.10 29.33
CA ARG A 114 -10.46 2.00 29.83
C ARG A 114 -9.95 1.44 31.15
N GLY A 115 -8.64 1.29 31.31
CA GLY A 115 -8.01 0.77 32.52
C GLY A 115 -8.13 1.69 33.73
N GLU A 116 -8.35 2.99 33.51
CA GLU A 116 -8.60 3.98 34.56
C GLU A 116 -10.02 3.90 35.15
N ILE A 117 -10.96 3.19 34.50
CA ILE A 117 -12.34 3.05 34.97
C ILE A 117 -12.39 2.06 36.15
N PRO A 118 -12.88 2.49 37.34
CA PRO A 118 -12.97 1.62 38.51
C PRO A 118 -13.93 0.44 38.29
N TRP A 119 -13.56 -0.74 38.79
CA TRP A 119 -14.39 -1.95 38.72
C TRP A 119 -15.58 -1.97 39.72
N ASP A 120 -15.76 -0.89 40.50
CA ASP A 120 -16.66 -0.79 41.66
C ASP A 120 -18.06 -0.24 41.36
#